data_AF-A0A094CUN1-F1
#
_entry.id   AF-A0A094CUN1-F1
#
_cell.length_a   1.000
_cell.length_b   1.000
_cell.length_c   1.000
_cell.angle_alpha   90.00
_cell.angle_beta   90.00
_cell.angle_gamma   90.00
#
_symmetry.space_group_name_H-M   'P 1'
#
loop_
_entity.id
_entity.type
_entity.pdbx_description
1 polymer ?
#
loop_
_entity_poly.entity_id
_entity_poly.type
_entity_poly.pdbx_seq_one_letter_code
_entity_poly.pdbx_strand_id
1 'polypeptide(L)'
;MTSIDELFKKPAIPSHNKRKLETIQDPNVHYKSPKLSTNGTASGRTQDATDNDDDVEAGPSRPSDGDEDYGPDIPDDEDGRFFGGGITKDTSEILDYMEGQEDANVAPEKIDTAWVRKLALNFEKRISKNAELRAKFENDPQKFMGSEADLDADVKALSLLAEHPELYPEFARLGCVSSLVSLLAHENTDIAIDAIEIISELTDEDVEADPSQWTAIVDAMLESGLMDLLTSNLSRFDESHESDRAGVYHVLSVLENLASQPTHAETIGQDPAVLKYLLTRIQTKETPTTQNKQYAAELLAILLQSAAATRAHLLTLNGVDTLLQLLAPYRKRDPANGSEEEEFVENVFDALTCTVDDAAGKAAFLEAEGVELALIMVKEGKMARPRALRMLDHTLAGQGADA
;
A
#
# COMPACT_ATOMS: atom_id res chain seq x y z
N MET A 1 -6.49 -46.90 -16.29
CA MET A 1 -5.93 -46.98 -14.93
C MET A 1 -5.17 -45.69 -14.70
N THR A 2 -5.82 -44.72 -14.08
CA THR A 2 -5.21 -43.45 -13.68
C THR A 2 -4.28 -43.69 -12.51
N SER A 3 -3.09 -43.12 -12.56
CA SER A 3 -2.03 -43.32 -11.57
C SER A 3 -2.42 -42.70 -10.24
N ILE A 4 -2.16 -43.41 -9.13
CA ILE A 4 -2.36 -42.94 -7.75
C ILE A 4 -1.58 -41.64 -7.45
N ASP A 5 -0.52 -41.35 -8.22
CA ASP A 5 0.26 -40.11 -8.08
C ASP A 5 -0.47 -38.85 -8.57
N GLU A 6 -1.54 -38.98 -9.36
CA GLU A 6 -2.35 -37.82 -9.78
C GLU A 6 -3.36 -37.39 -8.69
N LEU A 7 -3.64 -38.23 -7.69
CA LEU A 7 -4.59 -37.94 -6.62
C LEU A 7 -3.99 -37.15 -5.45
N PHE A 8 -2.66 -36.99 -5.38
CA PHE A 8 -1.96 -36.36 -4.25
C PHE A 8 -1.07 -35.17 -4.65
N LYS A 9 -1.36 -34.50 -5.76
CA LYS A 9 -0.78 -33.17 -5.98
C LYS A 9 -1.34 -32.22 -4.92
N LYS A 10 -0.45 -31.78 -4.02
CA LYS A 10 -0.68 -30.73 -3.02
C LYS A 10 -1.42 -29.54 -3.64
N PRO A 11 -2.33 -28.86 -2.91
CA PRO A 11 -3.01 -27.69 -3.43
C PRO A 11 -1.98 -26.66 -3.90
N ALA A 12 -2.19 -26.12 -5.10
CA ALA A 12 -1.42 -24.99 -5.59
C ALA A 12 -1.59 -23.84 -4.59
N ILE A 13 -0.47 -23.35 -4.06
CA ILE A 13 -0.39 -22.06 -3.39
C ILE A 13 -0.89 -21.03 -4.44
N PRO A 14 -1.90 -20.20 -4.14
CA PRO A 14 -2.31 -19.18 -5.09
C PRO A 14 -1.13 -18.22 -5.29
N SER A 15 -0.73 -18.04 -6.54
CA SER A 15 0.16 -16.95 -6.96
C SER A 15 -0.56 -15.65 -6.60
N HIS A 16 -0.08 -14.93 -5.59
CA HIS A 16 -0.61 -13.62 -5.24
C HIS A 16 -0.49 -12.71 -6.46
N ASN A 17 -1.62 -12.18 -6.92
CA ASN A 17 -1.61 -11.14 -7.95
C ASN A 17 -0.93 -9.91 -7.35
N LYS A 18 0.06 -9.37 -8.08
CA LYS A 18 0.87 -8.22 -7.67
C LYS A 18 -0.02 -7.03 -7.29
N ARG A 19 -0.19 -6.78 -5.99
CA ARG A 19 -0.91 -5.61 -5.47
C ARG A 19 0.04 -4.41 -5.48
N LYS A 20 -0.14 -3.53 -6.46
CA LYS A 20 0.45 -2.18 -6.44
C LYS A 20 -0.62 -1.19 -6.03
N LEU A 21 -0.29 -0.27 -5.14
CA LEU A 21 -1.15 0.86 -4.79
C LEU A 21 -1.40 1.68 -6.08
N GLU A 22 -2.66 1.86 -6.47
CA GLU A 22 -2.99 2.73 -7.61
C GLU A 22 -2.78 4.20 -7.22
N THR A 23 -1.62 4.77 -7.52
CA THR A 23 -1.33 6.19 -7.32
C THR A 23 -1.55 6.99 -8.61
N ILE A 24 -2.45 7.98 -8.56
CA ILE A 24 -2.46 9.10 -9.51
C ILE A 24 -1.86 10.29 -8.77
N GLN A 25 -0.53 10.51 -8.80
CA GLN A 25 0.00 11.75 -8.25
C GLN A 25 1.32 12.26 -8.81
N ASP A 26 1.35 13.58 -8.97
CA ASP A 26 2.44 14.45 -9.44
C ASP A 26 3.40 14.77 -8.26
N PRO A 27 4.74 14.63 -8.37
CA PRO A 27 5.70 14.63 -7.25
C PRO A 27 5.86 15.93 -6.43
N ASN A 28 5.06 16.97 -6.65
CA ASN A 28 5.33 18.32 -6.13
C ASN A 28 4.29 18.88 -5.16
N VAL A 29 3.39 18.06 -4.61
CA VAL A 29 2.28 18.58 -3.82
C VAL A 29 2.22 18.01 -2.40
N HIS A 30 2.62 18.89 -1.46
CA HIS A 30 2.09 19.06 -0.10
C HIS A 30 2.90 18.54 1.11
N TYR A 31 3.71 19.45 1.68
CA TYR A 31 3.99 19.46 3.12
C TYR A 31 2.79 20.05 3.89
N LYS A 32 2.21 19.30 4.83
CA LYS A 32 1.15 19.79 5.73
C LYS A 32 1.76 20.71 6.81
N SER A 33 1.50 22.02 6.72
CA SER A 33 1.70 22.95 7.84
C SER A 33 0.38 23.15 8.60
N PRO A 34 0.36 23.19 9.95
CA PRO A 34 -0.86 23.48 10.71
C PRO A 34 -1.29 24.92 10.48
N LYS A 35 -2.45 25.13 9.84
CA LYS A 35 -3.03 26.46 9.61
C LYS A 35 -3.56 27.04 10.93
N LEU A 36 -2.92 28.09 11.42
CA LEU A 36 -3.42 28.91 12.52
C LEU A 36 -4.58 29.78 12.02
N SER A 37 -5.76 29.70 12.67
CA SER A 37 -6.89 30.57 12.34
C SER A 37 -6.61 32.00 12.77
N THR A 38 -6.72 32.97 11.86
CA THR A 38 -6.78 34.39 12.21
C THR A 38 -8.17 34.94 11.87
N ASN A 39 -8.85 35.36 12.93
CA ASN A 39 -10.17 35.99 12.89
C ASN A 39 -10.00 37.46 12.44
N GLY A 40 -10.76 37.90 11.43
CA GLY A 40 -10.70 39.27 10.93
C GLY A 40 -11.89 39.63 10.05
N THR A 41 -12.90 40.25 10.66
CA THR A 41 -14.13 40.79 10.07
C THR A 41 -13.89 41.99 9.15
N ALA A 42 -14.57 42.07 8.00
CA ALA A 42 -15.13 43.33 7.47
C ALA A 42 -16.19 43.09 6.37
N SER A 43 -17.27 43.83 6.52
CA SER A 43 -18.54 43.87 5.78
C SER A 43 -18.44 44.54 4.40
N GLY A 44 -19.31 44.14 3.45
CA GLY A 44 -19.55 44.89 2.21
C GLY A 44 -20.61 44.28 1.25
N ARG A 45 -21.89 44.50 1.57
CA ARG A 45 -23.13 44.31 0.77
C ARG A 45 -23.04 45.09 -0.58
N THR A 46 -23.65 44.77 -1.74
CA THR A 46 -25.04 44.51 -2.22
C THR A 46 -24.93 44.25 -3.75
N GLN A 47 -25.72 43.44 -4.47
CA GLN A 47 -27.11 43.62 -4.99
C GLN A 47 -27.34 42.43 -5.98
N ASP A 48 -28.39 41.60 -5.86
CA ASP A 48 -29.69 41.62 -6.59
C ASP A 48 -29.55 41.83 -8.13
N ALA A 49 -30.17 41.08 -9.07
CA ALA A 49 -31.30 40.15 -9.05
C ALA A 49 -31.42 39.37 -10.40
N THR A 50 -32.25 38.30 -10.43
CA THR A 50 -33.04 37.72 -11.57
C THR A 50 -32.32 37.17 -12.83
N ASP A 51 -32.78 36.17 -13.59
CA ASP A 51 -33.74 35.05 -13.53
C ASP A 51 -33.60 34.30 -14.89
N ASN A 52 -34.00 33.03 -14.97
CA ASN A 52 -34.27 32.17 -16.16
C ASN A 52 -33.17 31.31 -16.85
N ASP A 53 -33.43 29.99 -16.74
CA ASP A 53 -33.32 28.85 -17.66
C ASP A 53 -32.80 29.06 -19.11
N ASP A 54 -31.85 28.21 -19.55
CA ASP A 54 -32.07 27.07 -20.48
C ASP A 54 -30.73 26.51 -21.01
N ASP A 55 -30.73 25.18 -21.23
CA ASP A 55 -29.67 24.34 -21.80
C ASP A 55 -29.00 24.90 -23.07
N VAL A 56 -27.67 24.81 -23.19
CA VAL A 56 -27.02 24.44 -24.47
C VAL A 56 -25.57 23.94 -24.33
N GLU A 57 -25.37 22.86 -25.06
CA GLU A 57 -24.22 21.99 -25.32
C GLU A 57 -23.10 22.64 -26.15
N ALA A 58 -21.86 22.19 -25.91
CA ALA A 58 -20.62 22.72 -26.47
C ALA A 58 -20.11 21.92 -27.68
N GLY A 59 -19.65 22.61 -28.73
CA GLY A 59 -18.72 22.06 -29.73
C GLY A 59 -18.92 22.57 -31.18
N PRO A 60 -17.92 23.20 -31.83
CA PRO A 60 -18.01 23.57 -33.25
C PRO A 60 -17.51 22.46 -34.21
N SER A 61 -18.24 22.30 -35.32
CA SER A 61 -18.11 21.25 -36.35
C SER A 61 -17.00 21.49 -37.40
N ARG A 62 -16.52 20.40 -38.02
CA ARG A 62 -15.50 20.36 -39.10
C ARG A 62 -16.04 20.77 -40.50
N PRO A 63 -15.22 21.35 -41.41
CA PRO A 63 -15.59 21.54 -42.82
C PRO A 63 -15.19 20.37 -43.74
N SER A 64 -15.90 20.29 -44.87
CA SER A 64 -16.01 19.23 -45.90
C SER A 64 -14.90 19.21 -46.96
N ASP A 65 -14.65 18.00 -47.50
CA ASP A 65 -13.85 17.70 -48.70
C ASP A 65 -14.49 18.19 -50.01
N GLY A 66 -13.66 18.51 -51.01
CA GLY A 66 -14.04 18.76 -52.41
C GLY A 66 -12.83 19.06 -53.29
N ASP A 67 -12.53 18.12 -54.19
CA ASP A 67 -11.46 18.15 -55.21
C ASP A 67 -11.66 19.23 -56.30
N GLU A 68 -10.57 19.81 -56.83
CA GLU A 68 -10.25 19.87 -58.28
C GLU A 68 -9.02 20.76 -58.60
N ASP A 69 -8.30 20.29 -59.62
CA ASP A 69 -6.98 20.62 -60.18
C ASP A 69 -6.96 21.89 -61.07
N TYR A 70 -5.93 22.75 -60.95
CA TYR A 70 -5.28 23.50 -62.06
C TYR A 70 -4.12 24.39 -61.53
N GLY A 71 -2.86 24.15 -61.94
CA GLY A 71 -1.80 25.18 -61.98
C GLY A 71 -1.81 25.95 -63.32
N PRO A 72 -0.90 26.90 -63.64
CA PRO A 72 0.30 27.38 -62.93
C PRO A 72 0.42 28.94 -62.89
N ASP A 73 1.63 29.43 -62.60
CA ASP A 73 2.17 30.81 -62.69
C ASP A 73 2.20 31.65 -61.39
N ILE A 74 3.28 31.47 -60.62
CA ILE A 74 3.85 32.55 -59.80
C ILE A 74 5.34 32.66 -60.15
N PRO A 75 5.88 33.87 -60.40
CA PRO A 75 7.19 34.08 -61.04
C PRO A 75 8.36 33.69 -60.14
N ASP A 76 9.49 33.36 -60.78
CA ASP A 76 10.82 33.29 -60.17
C ASP A 76 11.08 34.56 -59.35
N ASP A 77 11.11 34.44 -58.03
CA ASP A 77 11.77 35.40 -57.15
C ASP A 77 13.06 34.78 -56.59
N GLU A 78 14.11 35.52 -56.87
CA GLU A 78 15.51 35.18 -56.93
C GLU A 78 16.16 35.20 -55.52
N ASP A 79 15.57 34.47 -54.56
CA ASP A 79 16.13 34.35 -53.21
C ASP A 79 15.96 32.93 -52.62
N GLY A 80 17.02 32.14 -52.77
CA GLY A 80 17.54 31.30 -51.68
C GLY A 80 16.63 30.21 -51.11
N ARG A 81 16.34 29.18 -51.93
CA ARG A 81 16.22 27.75 -51.54
C ARG A 81 15.95 27.49 -50.05
N PHE A 82 14.68 27.64 -49.69
CA PHE A 82 14.04 27.15 -48.48
C PHE A 82 14.07 25.60 -48.43
N PHE A 83 15.20 25.01 -48.05
CA PHE A 83 15.29 23.64 -47.53
C PHE A 83 16.53 23.54 -46.64
N GLY A 84 16.34 23.60 -45.32
CA GLY A 84 17.43 23.28 -44.37
C GLY A 84 17.28 23.91 -42.98
N GLY A 85 16.70 23.16 -42.05
CA GLY A 85 16.94 23.27 -40.60
C GLY A 85 16.43 24.54 -39.91
N GLY A 86 15.26 24.45 -39.27
CA GLY A 86 14.72 25.48 -38.37
C GLY A 86 15.46 25.61 -37.02
N ILE A 87 16.79 25.56 -37.04
CA ILE A 87 17.66 25.74 -35.87
C ILE A 87 18.27 27.12 -36.02
N THR A 88 17.89 28.04 -35.13
CA THR A 88 18.55 29.35 -35.03
C THR A 88 19.98 29.17 -34.53
N LYS A 89 20.86 30.13 -34.84
CA LYS A 89 22.27 30.08 -34.44
C LYS A 89 22.42 29.90 -32.92
N ASP A 90 21.54 30.53 -32.15
CA ASP A 90 21.47 30.38 -30.69
C ASP A 90 21.10 28.95 -30.27
N THR A 91 20.14 28.31 -30.96
CA THR A 91 19.83 26.89 -30.69
C THR A 91 20.95 25.94 -31.08
N SER A 92 21.75 26.28 -32.11
CA SER A 92 22.95 25.51 -32.46
C SER A 92 24.05 25.65 -31.41
N GLU A 93 24.26 26.86 -30.87
CA GLU A 93 25.23 27.12 -29.79
C GLU A 93 24.78 26.50 -28.45
N ILE A 94 23.48 26.45 -28.19
CA ILE A 94 22.91 25.73 -27.03
C ILE A 94 23.09 24.22 -27.20
N LEU A 95 22.84 23.67 -28.39
CA LEU A 95 23.08 22.25 -28.68
C LEU A 95 24.56 21.90 -28.58
N ASP A 96 25.47 22.71 -29.13
CA ASP A 96 26.93 22.51 -28.99
C ASP A 96 27.39 22.60 -27.51
N TYR A 97 26.75 23.46 -26.70
CA TYR A 97 27.03 23.54 -25.27
C TYR A 97 26.51 22.31 -24.50
N MET A 98 25.34 21.80 -24.87
CA MET A 98 24.76 20.58 -24.29
C MET A 98 25.51 19.32 -24.74
N GLU A 99 26.03 19.29 -25.97
CA GLU A 99 26.78 18.18 -26.55
C GLU A 99 28.27 18.21 -26.12
N GLY A 100 28.81 19.40 -25.81
CA GLY A 100 30.14 19.61 -25.24
C GLY A 100 30.24 19.39 -23.73
N GLN A 101 29.11 19.27 -23.03
CA GLN A 101 29.04 18.61 -21.72
C GLN A 101 28.92 17.10 -21.94
N GLU A 102 29.97 16.49 -22.48
CA GLU A 102 30.20 15.07 -22.28
C GLU A 102 30.11 14.80 -20.77
N ASP A 103 29.16 13.96 -20.39
CA ASP A 103 28.94 13.45 -19.04
C ASP A 103 30.26 13.37 -18.29
N ALA A 104 30.39 14.18 -17.24
CA ALA A 104 31.58 14.27 -16.43
C ALA A 104 31.82 12.93 -15.70
N ASN A 105 32.30 11.90 -16.40
CA ASN A 105 32.79 10.60 -15.90
C ASN A 105 32.17 10.21 -14.55
N VAL A 106 30.84 10.22 -14.45
CA VAL A 106 30.17 9.60 -13.32
C VAL A 106 30.21 8.12 -13.66
N ALA A 107 31.32 7.48 -13.32
CA ALA A 107 31.34 6.02 -13.26
C ALA A 107 30.08 5.61 -12.48
N PRO A 108 29.29 4.63 -12.98
CA PRO A 108 28.07 4.22 -12.31
C PRO A 108 28.40 3.99 -10.83
N GLU A 109 27.69 4.67 -9.94
CA GLU A 109 27.97 4.61 -8.51
C GLU A 109 27.90 3.14 -8.11
N LYS A 110 29.04 2.58 -7.71
CA LYS A 110 29.11 1.18 -7.38
C LYS A 110 28.47 0.99 -6.01
N ILE A 111 27.31 0.34 -6.00
CA ILE A 111 26.54 0.07 -4.79
C ILE A 111 27.24 -1.07 -4.04
N ASP A 112 28.21 -0.69 -3.21
CA ASP A 112 29.05 -1.60 -2.45
C ASP A 112 29.07 -1.22 -0.96
N THR A 113 29.86 -1.94 -0.16
CA THR A 113 29.96 -1.68 1.28
C THR A 113 30.48 -0.26 1.60
N ALA A 114 31.28 0.36 0.72
CA ALA A 114 31.71 1.74 0.92
C ALA A 114 30.58 2.72 0.64
N TRP A 115 29.74 2.44 -0.37
CA TRP A 115 28.52 3.19 -0.63
C TRP A 115 27.57 3.16 0.56
N VAL A 116 27.27 1.98 1.13
CA VAL A 116 26.40 1.84 2.31
C VAL A 116 26.90 2.64 3.50
N ARG A 117 28.22 2.64 3.74
CA ARG A 117 28.79 3.42 4.85
C ARG A 117 28.63 4.92 4.65
N LYS A 118 28.75 5.40 3.40
CA LYS A 118 28.54 6.80 3.06
C LYS A 118 27.05 7.18 3.18
N LEU A 119 26.17 6.32 2.66
CA LEU A 119 24.72 6.44 2.78
C LEU A 119 24.31 6.52 4.27
N ALA A 120 24.72 5.54 5.06
CA ALA A 120 24.52 5.48 6.51
C ALA A 120 24.98 6.77 7.22
N LEU A 121 26.21 7.22 6.94
CA LEU A 121 26.74 8.43 7.58
C LEU A 121 25.93 9.69 7.20
N ASN A 122 25.44 9.78 5.97
CA ASN A 122 24.61 10.91 5.53
C ASN A 122 23.22 10.85 6.16
N PHE A 123 22.60 9.67 6.16
CA PHE A 123 21.31 9.42 6.77
C PHE A 123 21.31 9.81 8.26
N GLU A 124 22.27 9.34 9.04
CA GLU A 124 22.40 9.69 10.47
C GLU A 124 22.61 11.19 10.70
N LYS A 125 23.38 11.85 9.82
CA LYS A 125 23.56 13.31 9.88
C LYS A 125 22.27 14.05 9.58
N ARG A 126 21.45 13.58 8.62
CA ARG A 126 20.16 14.20 8.30
C ARG A 126 19.17 14.05 9.42
N ILE A 127 19.05 12.86 10.02
CA ILE A 127 18.22 12.62 11.20
C ILE A 127 18.62 13.56 12.34
N SER A 128 19.92 13.61 12.66
CA SER A 128 20.44 14.45 13.74
C SER A 128 20.19 15.94 13.48
N LYS A 129 20.44 16.41 12.25
CA LYS A 129 20.22 17.82 11.87
C LYS A 129 18.75 18.19 11.90
N ASN A 130 17.87 17.30 11.43
CA ASN A 130 16.43 17.50 11.48
C ASN A 130 15.94 17.61 12.92
N ALA A 131 16.29 16.64 13.77
CA ALA A 131 15.93 16.65 15.18
C ALA A 131 16.45 17.90 15.92
N GLU A 132 17.68 18.35 15.63
CA GLU A 132 18.24 19.57 16.20
C GLU A 132 17.46 20.82 15.77
N LEU A 133 17.09 20.94 14.49
CA LEU A 133 16.33 22.08 13.99
C LEU A 133 14.89 22.08 14.51
N ARG A 134 14.25 20.91 14.64
CA ARG A 134 12.93 20.76 15.28
C ARG A 134 12.98 21.17 16.75
N ALA A 135 13.99 20.73 17.49
CA ALA A 135 14.16 21.12 18.90
C ALA A 135 14.44 22.63 19.07
N LYS A 136 15.16 23.26 18.13
CA LYS A 136 15.45 24.70 18.17
C LYS A 136 14.28 25.58 17.72
N PHE A 137 13.48 25.09 16.78
CA PHE A 137 12.45 25.87 16.10
C PHE A 137 11.08 25.18 16.19
N GLU A 138 10.74 24.60 17.34
CA GLU A 138 9.50 23.84 17.59
C GLU A 138 8.23 24.57 17.10
N ASN A 139 8.17 25.89 17.30
CA ASN A 139 7.02 26.72 16.91
C ASN A 139 7.12 27.34 15.51
N ASP A 140 8.16 27.01 14.73
CA ASP A 140 8.41 27.60 13.41
C ASP A 140 8.77 26.53 12.36
N PRO A 141 7.76 25.81 11.84
CA PRO A 141 7.96 24.72 10.87
C PRO A 141 8.74 25.12 9.61
N GLN A 142 8.64 26.38 9.20
CA GLN A 142 9.31 26.88 8.00
C GLN A 142 10.84 26.81 8.10
N LYS A 143 11.40 26.80 9.33
CA LYS A 143 12.85 26.74 9.55
C LYS A 143 13.45 25.35 9.46
N PHE A 144 12.65 24.30 9.67
CA PHE A 144 13.11 22.91 9.57
C PHE A 144 12.53 22.15 8.37
N MET A 145 11.59 22.75 7.63
CA MET A 145 11.00 22.15 6.41
C MET A 145 12.06 21.75 5.37
N GLY A 146 13.09 22.57 5.14
CA GLY A 146 14.18 22.21 4.23
C GLY A 146 14.98 20.99 4.71
N SER A 147 15.17 20.84 6.02
CA SER A 147 15.81 19.64 6.58
C SER A 147 14.91 18.41 6.62
N GLU A 148 13.58 18.60 6.59
CA GLU A 148 12.62 17.49 6.41
C GLU A 148 12.67 16.97 4.98
N ALA A 149 12.66 17.86 3.98
CA ALA A 149 12.80 17.46 2.58
C ALA A 149 14.13 16.75 2.30
N ASP A 150 15.22 17.24 2.90
CA ASP A 150 16.51 16.56 2.83
C ASP A 150 16.49 15.16 3.49
N LEU A 151 15.72 14.99 4.58
CA LEU A 151 15.62 13.72 5.29
C LEU A 151 14.75 12.73 4.51
N ASP A 152 13.59 13.18 4.00
CA ASP A 152 12.71 12.41 3.13
C ASP A 152 13.47 11.87 1.91
N ALA A 153 14.23 12.72 1.21
CA ALA A 153 15.03 12.30 0.07
C ALA A 153 16.06 11.21 0.44
N ASP A 154 16.71 11.33 1.60
CA ASP A 154 17.68 10.34 2.08
C ASP A 154 16.98 9.04 2.54
N VAL A 155 15.75 9.09 3.08
CA VAL A 155 14.92 7.92 3.37
C VAL A 155 14.59 7.20 2.06
N LYS A 156 14.04 7.92 1.08
CA LYS A 156 13.67 7.35 -0.23
C LYS A 156 14.87 6.73 -0.96
N ALA A 157 16.07 7.27 -0.79
CA ALA A 157 17.30 6.70 -1.35
C ALA A 157 17.66 5.31 -0.78
N LEU A 158 17.11 4.92 0.36
CA LEU A 158 17.31 3.58 0.94
C LEU A 158 16.61 2.48 0.14
N SER A 159 15.61 2.80 -0.70
CA SER A 159 14.92 1.84 -1.58
C SER A 159 15.90 1.06 -2.46
N LEU A 160 17.03 1.67 -2.85
CA LEU A 160 18.08 1.02 -3.64
C LEU A 160 18.72 -0.19 -2.94
N LEU A 161 18.62 -0.28 -1.60
CA LEU A 161 19.08 -1.45 -0.88
C LEU A 161 18.24 -2.70 -1.20
N ALA A 162 16.97 -2.56 -1.61
CA ALA A 162 16.14 -3.69 -2.03
C ALA A 162 16.71 -4.43 -3.25
N GLU A 163 17.45 -3.72 -4.12
CA GLU A 163 18.16 -4.32 -5.25
C GLU A 163 19.52 -4.93 -4.85
N HIS A 164 19.97 -4.68 -3.62
CA HIS A 164 21.27 -5.13 -3.07
C HIS A 164 21.18 -5.77 -1.68
N PRO A 165 20.45 -6.89 -1.50
CA PRO A 165 20.27 -7.53 -0.20
C PRO A 165 21.57 -8.01 0.45
N GLU A 166 22.64 -8.21 -0.31
CA GLU A 166 23.98 -8.52 0.20
C GLU A 166 24.53 -7.45 1.15
N LEU A 167 23.95 -6.25 1.12
CA LEU A 167 24.33 -5.10 1.94
C LEU A 167 23.54 -5.00 3.25
N TYR A 168 22.45 -5.75 3.41
CA TYR A 168 21.60 -5.74 4.61
C TYR A 168 22.37 -5.98 5.92
N PRO A 169 23.29 -6.97 6.00
CA PRO A 169 24.03 -7.20 7.24
C PRO A 169 24.93 -6.03 7.63
N GLU A 170 25.53 -5.33 6.66
CA GLU A 170 26.33 -4.14 6.94
C GLU A 170 25.44 -2.97 7.39
N PHE A 171 24.29 -2.77 6.72
CA PHE A 171 23.33 -1.73 7.08
C PHE A 171 22.79 -1.92 8.51
N ALA A 172 22.45 -3.15 8.89
CA ALA A 172 22.08 -3.52 10.25
C ALA A 172 23.22 -3.28 11.24
N ARG A 173 24.45 -3.70 10.91
CA ARG A 173 25.64 -3.52 11.78
C ARG A 173 25.99 -2.05 12.02
N LEU A 174 25.69 -1.17 11.07
CA LEU A 174 25.92 0.27 11.21
C LEU A 174 24.86 0.96 12.10
N GLY A 175 23.80 0.25 12.50
CA GLY A 175 22.72 0.77 13.36
C GLY A 175 21.63 1.52 12.59
N CYS A 176 21.75 1.65 11.27
CA CYS A 176 20.83 2.46 10.46
C CYS A 176 19.43 1.86 10.35
N VAL A 177 19.29 0.53 10.51
CA VAL A 177 17.98 -0.13 10.63
C VAL A 177 17.23 0.41 11.85
N SER A 178 17.92 0.57 12.98
CA SER A 178 17.30 1.12 14.20
C SER A 178 16.90 2.57 14.01
N SER A 179 17.75 3.36 13.36
CA SER A 179 17.44 4.75 13.01
C SER A 179 16.24 4.85 12.06
N LEU A 180 16.15 3.99 11.05
CA LEU A 180 14.99 3.92 10.15
C LEU A 180 13.70 3.57 10.90
N VAL A 181 13.74 2.55 11.77
CA VAL A 181 12.60 2.18 12.61
C VAL A 181 12.20 3.34 13.53
N SER A 182 13.16 4.09 14.08
CA SER A 182 12.86 5.23 14.95
C SER A 182 12.09 6.36 14.24
N LEU A 183 12.21 6.48 12.91
CA LEU A 183 11.47 7.48 12.11
C LEU A 183 9.96 7.19 12.07
N LEU A 184 9.50 5.99 12.39
CA LEU A 184 8.07 5.69 12.51
C LEU A 184 7.41 6.51 13.63
N ALA A 185 8.17 6.93 14.64
CA ALA A 185 7.69 7.78 15.72
C ALA A 185 7.72 9.28 15.37
N HIS A 186 8.13 9.65 14.15
CA HIS A 186 8.29 11.04 13.75
C HIS A 186 6.94 11.79 13.78
N GLU A 187 6.98 13.06 14.19
CA GLU A 187 5.78 13.91 14.35
C GLU A 187 5.16 14.30 13.01
N ASN A 188 5.99 14.48 11.97
CA ASN A 188 5.51 14.56 10.59
C ASN A 188 5.20 13.13 10.12
N THR A 189 3.93 12.85 9.85
CA THR A 189 3.43 11.56 9.37
C THR A 189 4.02 11.17 8.03
N ASP A 190 4.34 12.14 7.16
CA ASP A 190 4.86 11.86 5.82
C ASP A 190 6.22 11.13 5.92
N ILE A 191 7.16 11.65 6.73
CA ILE A 191 8.46 10.99 6.99
C ILE A 191 8.29 9.58 7.58
N ALA A 192 7.29 9.38 8.44
CA ALA A 192 7.02 8.07 8.99
C ALA A 192 6.44 7.11 7.94
N ILE A 193 5.58 7.61 7.05
CA ILE A 193 5.03 6.85 5.93
C ILE A 193 6.16 6.45 4.98
N ASP A 194 7.03 7.38 4.60
CA ASP A 194 8.20 7.10 3.75
C ASP A 194 9.09 6.02 4.40
N ALA A 195 9.33 6.11 5.71
CA ALA A 195 10.11 5.09 6.42
C ALA A 195 9.41 3.71 6.43
N ILE A 196 8.08 3.65 6.58
CA ILE A 196 7.32 2.39 6.53
C ILE A 196 7.30 1.82 5.10
N GLU A 197 7.17 2.67 4.09
CA GLU A 197 7.27 2.29 2.67
C GLU A 197 8.62 1.63 2.39
N ILE A 198 9.73 2.25 2.80
CA ILE A 198 11.06 1.65 2.67
C ILE A 198 11.16 0.32 3.42
N ILE A 199 10.64 0.22 4.65
CA ILE A 199 10.64 -1.07 5.37
C ILE A 199 9.84 -2.12 4.60
N SER A 200 8.71 -1.74 3.99
CA SER A 200 7.91 -2.62 3.15
C SER A 200 8.71 -3.11 1.94
N GLU A 201 9.39 -2.22 1.23
CA GLU A 201 10.21 -2.57 0.06
C GLU A 201 11.38 -3.49 0.42
N LEU A 202 12.10 -3.18 1.51
CA LEU A 202 13.25 -3.99 1.95
C LEU A 202 12.84 -5.39 2.39
N THR A 203 11.58 -5.54 2.80
CA THR A 203 10.98 -6.81 3.23
C THR A 203 10.04 -7.40 2.17
N ASP A 204 10.04 -6.94 0.94
CA ASP A 204 9.14 -7.52 -0.08
C ASP A 204 9.55 -8.97 -0.42
N GLU A 205 8.58 -9.83 -0.72
CA GLU A 205 8.84 -11.22 -1.13
C GLU A 205 9.55 -11.34 -2.49
N ASP A 206 9.42 -10.31 -3.36
CA ASP A 206 10.11 -10.22 -4.65
C ASP A 206 11.61 -9.86 -4.47
N VAL A 207 12.06 -9.49 -3.26
CA VAL A 207 13.48 -9.23 -2.97
C VAL A 207 14.26 -10.56 -2.87
N GLU A 208 15.28 -10.73 -3.73
CA GLU A 208 16.15 -11.92 -3.75
C GLU A 208 17.18 -11.94 -2.59
N ALA A 209 16.70 -11.80 -1.35
CA ALA A 209 17.52 -11.87 -0.15
C ALA A 209 17.75 -13.32 0.31
N ASP A 210 19.00 -13.68 0.59
CA ASP A 210 19.30 -14.94 1.28
C ASP A 210 18.66 -14.94 2.69
N PRO A 211 18.28 -16.11 3.25
CA PRO A 211 17.67 -16.19 4.57
C PRO A 211 18.48 -15.49 5.68
N SER A 212 19.81 -15.50 5.60
CA SER A 212 20.66 -14.80 6.58
C SER A 212 20.66 -13.29 6.42
N GLN A 213 20.50 -12.77 5.20
CA GLN A 213 20.42 -11.33 4.92
C GLN A 213 19.08 -10.77 5.40
N TRP A 214 18.00 -11.47 5.05
CA TRP A 214 16.66 -11.19 5.55
C TRP A 214 16.60 -11.21 7.08
N THR A 215 17.11 -12.27 7.70
CA THR A 215 17.12 -12.39 9.16
C THR A 215 17.91 -11.24 9.79
N ALA A 216 19.06 -10.86 9.23
CA ALA A 216 19.87 -9.77 9.76
C ALA A 216 19.15 -8.42 9.79
N ILE A 217 18.31 -8.12 8.78
CA ILE A 217 17.57 -6.85 8.76
C ILE A 217 16.30 -6.92 9.63
N VAL A 218 15.54 -8.01 9.54
CA VAL A 218 14.29 -8.18 10.28
C VAL A 218 14.54 -8.28 11.79
N ASP A 219 15.55 -9.02 12.22
CA ASP A 219 15.91 -9.10 13.65
C ASP A 219 16.26 -7.70 14.19
N ALA A 220 17.05 -6.93 13.45
CA ALA A 220 17.41 -5.56 13.85
C ALA A 220 16.18 -4.62 13.89
N MET A 221 15.21 -4.80 13.01
CA MET A 221 13.95 -4.05 13.03
C MET A 221 13.09 -4.41 14.24
N LEU A 222 12.91 -5.70 14.51
CA LEU A 222 12.13 -6.20 15.64
C LEU A 222 12.75 -5.81 16.99
N GLU A 223 14.07 -5.92 17.12
CA GLU A 223 14.82 -5.45 18.29
C GLU A 223 14.67 -3.94 18.54
N SER A 224 14.41 -3.17 17.47
CA SER A 224 14.17 -1.72 17.55
C SER A 224 12.71 -1.35 17.84
N GLY A 225 11.84 -2.33 18.09
CA GLY A 225 10.43 -2.09 18.43
C GLY A 225 9.52 -1.81 17.24
N LEU A 226 9.84 -2.35 16.05
CA LEU A 226 9.05 -2.15 14.83
C LEU A 226 7.55 -2.44 15.06
N MET A 227 7.20 -3.55 15.72
CA MET A 227 5.81 -3.95 15.95
C MET A 227 4.98 -2.92 16.72
N ASP A 228 5.54 -2.38 17.80
CA ASP A 228 4.87 -1.36 18.61
C ASP A 228 4.67 -0.06 17.81
N LEU A 229 5.67 0.31 17.01
CA LEU A 229 5.64 1.53 16.20
C LEU A 229 4.67 1.42 15.02
N LEU A 230 4.58 0.28 14.34
CA LEU A 230 3.58 0.02 13.30
C LEU A 230 2.17 0.15 13.87
N THR A 231 1.91 -0.50 15.00
CA THR A 231 0.61 -0.45 15.67
C THR A 231 0.25 0.97 16.13
N SER A 232 1.23 1.71 16.67
CA SER A 232 1.04 3.12 17.01
C SER A 232 0.67 3.96 15.79
N ASN A 233 1.27 3.69 14.64
CA ASN A 233 0.97 4.39 13.38
C ASN A 233 -0.45 4.08 12.86
N LEU A 234 -0.89 2.81 12.93
CA LEU A 234 -2.28 2.44 12.57
C LEU A 234 -3.33 3.24 13.36
N SER A 235 -3.04 3.59 14.61
CA SER A 235 -3.98 4.35 15.45
C SER A 235 -4.00 5.85 15.16
N ARG A 236 -2.95 6.39 14.52
CA ARG A 236 -2.80 7.84 14.29
C ARG A 236 -3.11 8.26 12.85
N PHE A 237 -2.99 7.35 11.88
CA PHE A 237 -3.28 7.63 10.48
C PHE A 237 -4.79 7.82 10.26
N ASP A 238 -5.12 8.83 9.46
CA ASP A 238 -6.49 9.12 9.06
C ASP A 238 -6.66 8.85 7.55
N GLU A 239 -7.25 7.70 7.22
CA GLU A 239 -7.48 7.24 5.84
C GLU A 239 -8.37 8.16 4.97
N SER A 240 -8.97 9.21 5.55
CA SER A 240 -9.58 10.28 4.76
C SER A 240 -8.56 11.12 3.99
N HIS A 241 -7.29 11.11 4.42
CA HIS A 241 -6.16 11.67 3.72
C HIS A 241 -5.46 10.61 2.88
N GLU A 242 -5.07 10.97 1.66
CA GLU A 242 -4.43 10.04 0.71
C GLU A 242 -3.08 9.51 1.20
N SER A 243 -2.22 10.38 1.75
CA SER A 243 -0.91 9.97 2.27
C SER A 243 -1.05 8.99 3.44
N ASP A 244 -1.85 9.33 4.45
CA ASP A 244 -2.15 8.47 5.58
C ASP A 244 -2.78 7.12 5.15
N ARG A 245 -3.66 7.13 4.14
CA ARG A 245 -4.24 5.90 3.56
C ARG A 245 -3.16 5.01 2.94
N ALA A 246 -2.20 5.59 2.21
CA ALA A 246 -1.03 4.86 1.72
C ALA A 246 -0.18 4.34 2.89
N GLY A 247 0.01 5.15 3.95
CA GLY A 247 0.65 4.73 5.20
C GLY A 247 0.04 3.46 5.79
N VAL A 248 -1.29 3.38 5.89
CA VAL A 248 -1.98 2.18 6.36
C VAL A 248 -1.69 0.98 5.43
N TYR A 249 -1.72 1.19 4.11
CA TYR A 249 -1.37 0.14 3.15
C TYR A 249 0.04 -0.40 3.39
N HIS A 250 1.05 0.47 3.52
CA HIS A 250 2.43 0.06 3.77
C HIS A 250 2.58 -0.66 5.11
N VAL A 251 1.85 -0.26 6.16
CA VAL A 251 1.86 -1.01 7.43
C VAL A 251 1.31 -2.42 7.24
N LEU A 252 0.19 -2.59 6.53
CA LEU A 252 -0.37 -3.92 6.25
C LEU A 252 0.60 -4.78 5.44
N SER A 253 1.30 -4.18 4.48
CA SER A 253 2.34 -4.82 3.67
C SER A 253 3.53 -5.30 4.50
N VAL A 254 4.07 -4.46 5.40
CA VAL A 254 5.13 -4.87 6.33
C VAL A 254 4.67 -6.06 7.20
N LEU A 255 3.42 -6.03 7.70
CA LEU A 255 2.90 -7.13 8.51
C LEU A 255 2.74 -8.42 7.71
N GLU A 256 2.30 -8.36 6.46
CA GLU A 256 2.22 -9.52 5.55
C GLU A 256 3.61 -10.09 5.27
N ASN A 257 4.56 -9.23 4.90
CA ASN A 257 5.95 -9.59 4.63
C ASN A 257 6.60 -10.31 5.81
N LEU A 258 6.39 -9.80 7.04
CA LEU A 258 6.86 -10.45 8.26
C LEU A 258 6.15 -11.78 8.50
N ALA A 259 4.84 -11.85 8.25
CA ALA A 259 4.02 -13.06 8.42
C ALA A 259 4.37 -14.20 7.44
N SER A 260 5.23 -13.96 6.44
CA SER A 260 5.83 -15.03 5.62
C SER A 260 6.55 -16.09 6.47
N GLN A 261 7.05 -15.72 7.66
CA GLN A 261 7.60 -16.65 8.64
C GLN A 261 6.54 -17.03 9.70
N PRO A 262 6.28 -18.33 9.93
CA PRO A 262 5.24 -18.76 10.88
C PRO A 262 5.40 -18.22 12.30
N THR A 263 6.64 -18.05 12.78
CA THR A 263 6.95 -17.50 14.11
C THR A 263 6.53 -16.03 14.23
N HIS A 264 6.76 -15.24 13.20
CA HIS A 264 6.32 -13.84 13.15
C HIS A 264 4.81 -13.76 12.98
N ALA A 265 4.22 -14.56 12.10
CA ALA A 265 2.77 -14.62 11.92
C ALA A 265 2.02 -14.93 13.22
N GLU A 266 2.51 -15.89 14.01
CA GLU A 266 1.95 -16.18 15.33
C GLU A 266 2.11 -15.00 16.28
N THR A 267 3.28 -14.36 16.31
CA THR A 267 3.54 -13.18 17.16
C THR A 267 2.60 -12.02 16.81
N ILE A 268 2.45 -11.71 15.52
CA ILE A 268 1.54 -10.68 15.00
C ILE A 268 0.08 -11.02 15.37
N GLY A 269 -0.32 -12.28 15.19
CA GLY A 269 -1.68 -12.74 15.50
C GLY A 269 -2.01 -12.78 17.00
N GLN A 270 -0.99 -12.86 17.87
CA GLN A 270 -1.15 -12.74 19.32
C GLN A 270 -1.17 -11.28 19.81
N ASP A 271 -0.78 -10.31 18.99
CA ASP A 271 -0.85 -8.90 19.37
C ASP A 271 -2.31 -8.44 19.43
N PRO A 272 -2.82 -8.04 20.62
CA PRO A 272 -4.21 -7.62 20.76
C PRO A 272 -4.52 -6.31 20.04
N ALA A 273 -3.54 -5.44 19.82
CA ALA A 273 -3.76 -4.18 19.13
C ALA A 273 -3.87 -4.40 17.61
N VAL A 274 -3.03 -5.25 17.02
CA VAL A 274 -3.13 -5.63 15.61
C VAL A 274 -4.45 -6.34 15.33
N LEU A 275 -4.78 -7.39 16.10
CA LEU A 275 -5.99 -8.18 15.83
C LEU A 275 -7.28 -7.37 16.01
N LYS A 276 -7.33 -6.48 17.03
CA LYS A 276 -8.45 -5.55 17.20
C LYS A 276 -8.53 -4.53 16.08
N TYR A 277 -7.39 -4.02 15.61
CA TYR A 277 -7.36 -3.10 14.47
C TYR A 277 -7.94 -3.76 13.23
N LEU A 278 -7.45 -4.95 12.85
CA LEU A 278 -7.94 -5.68 11.67
C LEU A 278 -9.44 -5.94 11.75
N LEU A 279 -9.93 -6.46 12.89
CA LEU A 279 -11.36 -6.69 13.11
C LEU A 279 -12.19 -5.41 13.01
N THR A 280 -11.69 -4.29 13.56
CA THR A 280 -12.39 -3.00 13.47
C THR A 280 -12.41 -2.50 12.04
N ARG A 281 -11.28 -2.61 11.33
CA ARG A 281 -11.12 -2.10 9.97
C ARG A 281 -11.99 -2.81 8.95
N ILE A 282 -12.15 -4.14 9.05
CA ILE A 282 -13.05 -4.91 8.19
C ILE A 282 -14.53 -4.64 8.47
N GLN A 283 -14.87 -4.12 9.65
CA GLN A 283 -16.23 -3.71 10.01
C GLN A 283 -16.59 -2.29 9.56
N THR A 284 -15.60 -1.46 9.24
CA THR A 284 -15.81 -0.09 8.76
C THR A 284 -16.74 -0.09 7.55
N LYS A 285 -17.84 0.67 7.64
CA LYS A 285 -18.83 0.77 6.57
C LYS A 285 -18.34 1.74 5.50
N GLU A 286 -18.12 1.23 4.31
CA GLU A 286 -17.66 1.98 3.15
C GLU A 286 -18.27 1.36 1.89
N THR A 287 -18.52 2.20 0.88
CA THR A 287 -19.07 1.78 -0.41
C THR A 287 -18.54 2.77 -1.45
N PRO A 288 -17.70 2.34 -2.41
CA PRO A 288 -17.20 0.97 -2.61
C PRO A 288 -16.26 0.48 -1.50
N THR A 289 -15.99 -0.83 -1.45
CA THR A 289 -14.92 -1.41 -0.63
C THR A 289 -13.58 -0.86 -1.11
N THR A 290 -12.79 -0.36 -0.17
CA THR A 290 -11.45 0.17 -0.41
C THR A 290 -10.40 -0.93 -0.35
N GLN A 291 -9.27 -0.70 -1.01
CA GLN A 291 -8.13 -1.61 -1.01
C GLN A 291 -7.64 -1.94 0.42
N ASN A 292 -7.53 -0.95 1.30
CA ASN A 292 -7.10 -1.19 2.69
C ASN A 292 -8.08 -2.08 3.47
N LYS A 293 -9.38 -2.03 3.17
CA LYS A 293 -10.37 -2.91 3.81
C LYS A 293 -10.25 -4.34 3.31
N GLN A 294 -10.12 -4.50 2.00
CA GLN A 294 -9.85 -5.81 1.37
C GLN A 294 -8.56 -6.40 1.97
N TYR A 295 -7.51 -5.59 2.07
CA TYR A 295 -6.19 -6.02 2.52
C TYR A 295 -6.21 -6.39 4.01
N ALA A 296 -6.90 -5.63 4.86
CA ALA A 296 -7.08 -5.98 6.26
C ALA A 296 -7.78 -7.35 6.45
N ALA A 297 -8.74 -7.70 5.57
CA ALA A 297 -9.37 -9.00 5.58
C ALA A 297 -8.42 -10.11 5.12
N GLU A 298 -7.60 -9.85 4.11
CA GLU A 298 -6.60 -10.79 3.62
C GLU A 298 -5.53 -11.10 4.67
N LEU A 299 -4.95 -10.05 5.27
CA LEU A 299 -3.96 -10.21 6.34
C LEU A 299 -4.55 -10.99 7.52
N LEU A 300 -5.81 -10.71 7.89
CA LEU A 300 -6.50 -11.48 8.92
C LEU A 300 -6.59 -12.98 8.54
N ALA A 301 -6.94 -13.29 7.29
CA ALA A 301 -7.00 -14.68 6.82
C ALA A 301 -5.62 -15.37 6.87
N ILE A 302 -4.56 -14.69 6.43
CA ILE A 302 -3.17 -15.19 6.49
C ILE A 302 -2.78 -15.53 7.94
N LEU A 303 -3.05 -14.63 8.89
CA LEU A 303 -2.70 -14.83 10.30
C LEU A 303 -3.48 -16.00 10.93
N LEU A 304 -4.75 -16.19 10.57
CA LEU A 304 -5.58 -17.30 11.06
C LEU A 304 -5.19 -18.65 10.46
N GLN A 305 -4.76 -18.66 9.20
CA GLN A 305 -4.22 -19.84 8.54
C GLN A 305 -2.91 -20.29 9.20
N SER A 306 -2.09 -19.33 9.63
CA SER A 306 -0.72 -19.57 10.11
C SER A 306 -0.65 -20.26 11.48
N ALA A 307 -1.52 -19.87 12.43
CA ALA A 307 -1.42 -20.37 13.81
C ALA A 307 -2.77 -20.62 14.50
N ALA A 308 -2.88 -21.77 15.18
CA ALA A 308 -4.02 -22.11 16.02
C ALA A 308 -4.19 -21.14 17.22
N ALA A 309 -3.07 -20.62 17.73
CA ALA A 309 -3.08 -19.60 18.78
C ALA A 309 -3.82 -18.33 18.31
N THR A 310 -3.62 -17.90 17.07
CA THR A 310 -4.31 -16.73 16.49
C THR A 310 -5.81 -16.97 16.39
N ARG A 311 -6.22 -18.17 15.98
CA ARG A 311 -7.64 -18.56 15.93
C ARG A 311 -8.27 -18.53 17.32
N ALA A 312 -7.59 -19.08 18.33
CA ALA A 312 -8.05 -19.00 19.72
C ALA A 312 -8.17 -17.55 20.22
N HIS A 313 -7.22 -16.69 19.88
CA HIS A 313 -7.26 -15.26 20.23
C HIS A 313 -8.44 -14.55 19.57
N LEU A 314 -8.72 -14.83 18.29
CA LEU A 314 -9.88 -14.31 17.56
C LEU A 314 -11.21 -14.60 18.28
N LEU A 315 -11.37 -15.80 18.84
CA LEU A 315 -12.58 -16.18 19.57
C LEU A 315 -12.82 -15.29 20.80
N THR A 316 -11.75 -14.83 21.46
CA THR A 316 -11.87 -13.93 22.61
C THR A 316 -12.39 -12.54 22.25
N LEU A 317 -12.35 -12.18 20.96
CA LEU A 317 -12.79 -10.89 20.42
C LEU A 317 -14.13 -10.96 19.69
N ASN A 318 -14.92 -12.03 19.88
CA ASN A 318 -16.18 -12.28 19.17
C ASN A 318 -16.00 -12.26 17.63
N GLY A 319 -14.85 -12.75 17.14
CA GLY A 319 -14.51 -12.67 15.73
C GLY A 319 -15.42 -13.52 14.84
N VAL A 320 -15.92 -14.68 15.31
CA VAL A 320 -16.80 -15.54 14.51
C VAL A 320 -18.11 -14.84 14.16
N ASP A 321 -18.81 -14.27 15.14
CA ASP A 321 -20.03 -13.49 14.92
C ASP A 321 -19.76 -12.28 14.02
N THR A 322 -18.63 -11.60 14.22
CA THR A 322 -18.20 -10.49 13.36
C THR A 322 -18.07 -10.91 11.89
N LEU A 323 -17.35 -12.00 11.61
CA LEU A 323 -17.17 -12.52 10.25
C LEU A 323 -18.51 -12.96 9.63
N LEU A 324 -19.38 -13.62 10.41
CA LEU A 324 -20.73 -14.00 9.96
C LEU A 324 -21.60 -12.79 9.59
N GLN A 325 -21.57 -11.73 10.41
CA GLN A 325 -22.30 -10.49 10.14
C GLN A 325 -21.81 -9.80 8.86
N LEU A 326 -20.51 -9.85 8.58
CA LEU A 326 -19.92 -9.33 7.34
C LEU A 326 -20.34 -10.15 6.11
N LEU A 327 -20.51 -11.47 6.25
CA LEU A 327 -20.97 -12.35 5.18
C LEU A 327 -22.50 -12.31 4.98
N ALA A 328 -23.27 -11.94 6.01
CA ALA A 328 -24.73 -11.97 5.98
C ALA A 328 -25.38 -11.23 4.79
N PRO A 329 -24.90 -10.06 4.33
CA PRO A 329 -25.42 -9.38 3.14
C PRO A 329 -25.29 -10.22 1.85
N TYR A 330 -24.30 -11.11 1.78
CA TYR A 330 -23.98 -11.93 0.60
C TYR A 330 -24.74 -13.26 0.56
N ARG A 331 -25.70 -13.47 1.48
CA ARG A 331 -26.57 -14.65 1.50
C ARG A 331 -27.43 -14.83 0.24
N LYS A 332 -27.70 -13.73 -0.48
CA LYS A 332 -28.53 -13.66 -1.70
C LYS A 332 -27.99 -12.69 -2.77
N ARG A 333 -27.02 -11.85 -2.40
CA ARG A 333 -26.39 -10.85 -3.27
C ARG A 333 -24.97 -11.30 -3.55
N ASP A 334 -24.54 -11.23 -4.80
CA ASP A 334 -23.14 -11.40 -5.16
C ASP A 334 -22.45 -10.02 -5.19
N PRO A 335 -21.17 -9.92 -4.77
CA PRO A 335 -20.36 -8.73 -5.00
C PRO A 335 -20.17 -8.49 -6.51
N ALA A 336 -19.74 -7.29 -6.89
CA ALA A 336 -19.40 -7.03 -8.29
C ALA A 336 -18.17 -7.86 -8.69
N ASN A 337 -18.24 -8.55 -9.84
CA ASN A 337 -17.14 -9.38 -10.32
C ASN A 337 -15.87 -8.55 -10.57
N GLY A 338 -14.72 -9.04 -10.12
CA GLY A 338 -13.41 -8.40 -10.26
C GLY A 338 -13.27 -7.11 -9.44
N SER A 339 -14.03 -6.98 -8.36
CA SER A 339 -13.93 -5.82 -7.45
C SER A 339 -13.24 -6.19 -6.14
N GLU A 340 -12.70 -5.18 -5.45
CA GLU A 340 -12.20 -5.31 -4.07
C GLU A 340 -13.24 -5.91 -3.12
N GLU A 341 -14.53 -5.73 -3.40
CA GLU A 341 -15.61 -6.33 -2.63
C GLU A 341 -15.67 -7.86 -2.80
N GLU A 342 -15.39 -8.38 -4.01
CA GLU A 342 -15.35 -9.82 -4.24
C GLU A 342 -14.21 -10.47 -3.45
N GLU A 343 -13.00 -9.94 -3.58
CA GLU A 343 -11.83 -10.42 -2.83
C GLU A 343 -12.00 -10.29 -1.32
N PHE A 344 -12.55 -9.16 -0.84
CA PHE A 344 -12.88 -8.98 0.57
C PHE A 344 -13.79 -10.10 1.09
N VAL A 345 -14.85 -10.45 0.34
CA VAL A 345 -15.77 -11.52 0.73
C VAL A 345 -15.09 -12.88 0.74
N GLU A 346 -14.20 -13.15 -0.23
CA GLU A 346 -13.39 -14.38 -0.25
C GLU A 346 -12.50 -14.48 0.98
N ASN A 347 -11.77 -13.42 1.31
CA ASN A 347 -10.89 -13.37 2.46
C ASN A 347 -11.65 -13.57 3.78
N VAL A 348 -12.86 -12.99 3.91
CA VAL A 348 -13.72 -13.21 5.09
C VAL A 348 -14.20 -14.67 5.17
N PHE A 349 -14.52 -15.31 4.04
CA PHE A 349 -14.85 -16.74 4.01
C PHE A 349 -13.65 -17.61 4.39
N ASP A 350 -12.46 -17.31 3.89
CA ASP A 350 -11.24 -18.07 4.20
C ASP A 350 -10.83 -17.91 5.67
N ALA A 351 -10.91 -16.69 6.22
CA ALA A 351 -10.71 -16.41 7.64
C ALA A 351 -11.67 -17.23 8.52
N LEU A 352 -12.97 -17.25 8.17
CA LEU A 352 -13.97 -18.01 8.92
C LEU A 352 -13.77 -19.52 8.76
N THR A 353 -13.41 -19.99 7.57
CA THR A 353 -13.12 -21.41 7.29
C THR A 353 -11.94 -21.90 8.12
N CYS A 354 -10.85 -21.13 8.17
CA CYS A 354 -9.70 -21.45 9.02
C CYS A 354 -10.11 -21.49 10.51
N THR A 355 -10.96 -20.55 10.95
CA THR A 355 -11.41 -20.48 12.33
C THR A 355 -12.21 -21.74 12.74
N VAL A 356 -13.06 -22.26 11.85
CA VAL A 356 -13.87 -23.44 12.14
C VAL A 356 -13.13 -24.76 11.95
N ASP A 357 -11.83 -24.76 11.64
CA ASP A 357 -11.02 -25.99 11.68
C ASP A 357 -10.84 -26.50 13.12
N ASP A 358 -10.75 -25.58 14.08
CA ASP A 358 -10.59 -25.91 15.50
C ASP A 358 -11.94 -26.20 16.18
N ALA A 359 -11.94 -27.12 17.15
CA ALA A 359 -13.16 -27.50 17.89
C ALA A 359 -13.84 -26.31 18.58
N ALA A 360 -13.06 -25.37 19.13
CA ALA A 360 -13.60 -24.16 19.77
C ALA A 360 -14.25 -23.22 18.75
N GLY A 361 -13.68 -23.09 17.55
CA GLY A 361 -14.26 -22.32 16.46
C GLY A 361 -15.57 -22.92 15.94
N LYS A 362 -15.65 -24.25 15.83
CA LYS A 362 -16.90 -24.96 15.49
C LYS A 362 -18.02 -24.68 16.48
N ALA A 363 -17.70 -24.71 17.78
CA ALA A 363 -18.67 -24.40 18.82
C ALA A 363 -19.18 -22.96 18.71
N ALA A 364 -18.26 -21.98 18.59
CA ALA A 364 -18.62 -20.58 18.41
C ALA A 364 -19.44 -20.32 17.13
N PHE A 365 -19.13 -21.02 16.03
CA PHE A 365 -19.86 -20.92 14.77
C PHE A 365 -21.29 -21.46 14.88
N LEU A 366 -21.48 -22.56 15.61
CA LEU A 366 -22.81 -23.09 15.90
C LEU A 366 -23.62 -22.13 16.79
N GLU A 367 -22.99 -21.59 17.83
CA GLU A 367 -23.63 -20.63 18.75
C GLU A 367 -24.04 -19.33 18.04
N ALA A 368 -23.28 -18.90 17.03
CA ALA A 368 -23.54 -17.69 16.24
C ALA A 368 -24.50 -17.92 15.04
N GLU A 369 -25.25 -19.04 15.00
CA GLU A 369 -26.17 -19.39 13.90
C GLU A 369 -25.47 -19.44 12.52
N GLY A 370 -24.18 -19.79 12.51
CA GLY A 370 -23.39 -19.84 11.28
C GLY A 370 -23.85 -20.93 10.31
N VAL A 371 -24.36 -22.06 10.84
CA VAL A 371 -24.89 -23.17 10.04
C VAL A 371 -26.13 -22.70 9.26
N GLU A 372 -27.02 -21.96 9.90
CA GLU A 372 -28.23 -21.40 9.31
C GLU A 372 -27.88 -20.44 8.16
N LEU A 373 -26.94 -19.52 8.39
CA LEU A 373 -26.50 -18.59 7.36
C LEU A 373 -25.87 -19.33 6.16
N ALA A 374 -25.00 -20.30 6.42
CA ALA A 374 -24.36 -21.11 5.40
C ALA A 374 -25.41 -21.89 4.57
N LEU A 375 -26.42 -22.49 5.20
CA LEU A 375 -27.49 -23.19 4.50
C LEU A 375 -28.32 -22.26 3.60
N ILE A 376 -28.53 -21.00 4.00
CA ILE A 376 -29.16 -20.00 3.12
C ILE A 376 -28.26 -19.71 1.92
N MET A 377 -26.96 -19.47 2.14
CA MET A 377 -25.99 -19.23 1.06
C MET A 377 -25.88 -20.40 0.09
N VAL A 378 -25.96 -21.64 0.57
CA VAL A 378 -25.94 -22.83 -0.29
C VAL A 378 -27.19 -22.89 -1.18
N LYS A 379 -28.36 -22.57 -0.62
CA LYS A 379 -29.63 -22.62 -1.35
C LYS A 379 -29.78 -21.46 -2.34
N GLU A 380 -29.45 -20.25 -1.91
CA GLU A 380 -29.81 -19.02 -2.61
C GLU A 380 -28.62 -18.26 -3.21
N GLY A 381 -27.43 -18.40 -2.63
CA GLY A 381 -26.22 -17.73 -3.12
C GLY A 381 -25.69 -18.33 -4.43
N LYS A 382 -24.97 -17.52 -5.20
CA LYS A 382 -24.18 -17.99 -6.35
C LYS A 382 -22.70 -18.00 -6.03
N MET A 383 -22.12 -16.83 -5.74
CA MET A 383 -20.71 -16.71 -5.34
C MET A 383 -20.49 -17.33 -3.97
N ALA A 384 -21.39 -17.05 -3.02
CA ALA A 384 -21.30 -17.57 -1.65
C ALA A 384 -21.51 -19.09 -1.55
N ARG A 385 -22.18 -19.73 -2.51
CA ARG A 385 -22.54 -21.16 -2.44
C ARG A 385 -21.33 -22.11 -2.30
N PRO A 386 -20.35 -22.13 -3.22
CA PRO A 386 -19.21 -23.04 -3.09
C PRO A 386 -18.40 -22.79 -1.82
N ARG A 387 -18.30 -21.53 -1.38
CA ARG A 387 -17.56 -21.12 -0.17
C ARG A 387 -18.28 -21.56 1.10
N ALA A 388 -19.59 -21.36 1.16
CA ALA A 388 -20.43 -21.86 2.26
C ALA A 388 -20.43 -23.41 2.33
N LEU A 389 -20.40 -24.11 1.19
CA LEU A 389 -20.24 -25.57 1.19
C LEU A 389 -18.90 -26.00 1.77
N ARG A 390 -17.80 -25.36 1.38
CA ARG A 390 -16.47 -25.62 1.94
C ARG A 390 -16.45 -25.37 3.45
N MET A 391 -16.97 -24.23 3.91
CA MET A 391 -17.04 -23.90 5.33
C MET A 391 -17.86 -24.93 6.12
N LEU A 392 -18.99 -25.41 5.57
CA LEU A 392 -19.79 -26.48 6.18
C LEU A 392 -19.04 -27.82 6.23
N ASP A 393 -18.29 -28.16 5.17
CA ASP A 393 -17.45 -29.36 5.15
C ASP A 393 -16.41 -29.33 6.27
N HIS A 394 -15.69 -28.22 6.44
CA HIS A 394 -14.73 -28.04 7.53
C HIS A 394 -15.40 -28.11 8.93
N THR A 395 -16.60 -27.53 9.07
CA THR A 395 -17.38 -27.57 10.31
C THR A 395 -17.79 -29.00 10.68
N LEU A 396 -18.14 -29.82 9.69
CA LEU A 396 -18.61 -31.21 9.89
C LEU A 396 -17.46 -32.23 9.90
N ALA A 397 -16.33 -31.90 9.27
CA ALA A 397 -15.13 -32.74 9.26
C ALA A 397 -14.66 -33.00 10.70
N GLY A 398 -14.35 -34.26 11.02
CA GLY A 398 -13.89 -34.66 12.35
C GLY A 398 -14.97 -35.21 13.30
N GLN A 399 -16.27 -35.12 12.99
CA GLN A 399 -17.31 -35.81 13.78
C GLN A 399 -17.29 -37.35 13.59
N GLY A 400 -16.52 -37.87 12.63
CA GLY A 400 -16.44 -39.30 12.32
C GLY A 400 -15.31 -40.08 12.99
N ALA A 401 -14.44 -39.43 13.78
CA ALA A 401 -13.30 -40.11 14.43
C ALA A 401 -13.59 -40.58 15.87
N ASP A 402 -14.65 -40.05 16.51
CA ASP A 402 -15.02 -40.34 17.90
C ASP A 402 -16.46 -40.88 18.04
N ALA A 403 -16.95 -41.63 17.05
CA ALA A 403 -18.27 -42.28 17.07
C ALA A 403 -18.19 -43.81 17.03
#